data_AF-A0A9N8Z0E9-F1
#
_entry.id   AF-A0A9N8Z0E9-F1
#
_cell.length_a   1.000
_cell.length_b   1.000
_cell.length_c   1.000
_cell.angle_alpha   90.00
_cell.angle_beta   90.00
_cell.angle_gamma   90.00
#
_symmetry.space_group_name_H-M   'P 1'
#
loop_
_entity.id
_entity.type
_entity.pdbx_description
1 polymer ?
#
loop_
_entity_poly.entity_id
_entity_poly.type
_entity_poly.pdbx_seq_one_letter_code
_entity_poly.pdbx_strand_id
1 'polypeptide(L)'
;MSSSKTIELTDLEISQLIDVKKQLEAELAHLSTSYGQLKQAQNRFQDCVESVEEIQLADIEKVIVDVGTGYYVEKDIPDAIKFYVEKVDYVKKNLETLDQTITIKQNNLQATIDVMQMKISLMANAKPSSSK
;
A
#
# COMPACT_ATOMS: atom_id res chain seq x y z
N MET A 1 -22.26 27.36 -6.48
CA MET A 1 -22.16 25.97 -5.99
C MET A 1 -21.86 25.10 -7.20
N SER A 2 -20.63 24.63 -7.35
CA SER A 2 -20.23 23.81 -8.50
C SER A 2 -20.71 22.39 -8.28
N SER A 3 -21.71 21.95 -9.04
CA SER A 3 -22.19 20.58 -9.02
C SER A 3 -21.08 19.64 -9.48
N SER A 4 -20.50 18.86 -8.57
CA SER A 4 -19.66 17.72 -8.94
C SER A 4 -20.51 16.72 -9.68
N LYS A 5 -20.41 16.71 -11.02
CA LYS A 5 -20.94 15.62 -11.84
C LYS A 5 -20.15 14.36 -11.48
N THR A 6 -20.83 13.39 -10.88
CA THR A 6 -20.34 12.02 -10.78
C THR A 6 -20.18 11.51 -12.22
N ILE A 7 -18.93 11.39 -12.68
CA ILE A 7 -18.64 10.81 -14.00
C ILE A 7 -18.72 9.29 -13.83
N GLU A 8 -19.68 8.65 -14.49
CA GLU A 8 -19.80 7.19 -14.47
C GLU A 8 -18.78 6.58 -15.46
N LEU A 9 -18.13 5.48 -15.08
CA LEU A 9 -17.12 4.82 -15.94
C LEU A 9 -17.69 4.45 -17.33
N THR A 10 -18.99 4.20 -17.43
CA THR A 10 -19.70 3.87 -18.67
C THR A 10 -19.78 5.03 -19.66
N ASP A 11 -19.57 6.27 -19.23
CA ASP A 11 -19.63 7.45 -20.09
C ASP A 11 -18.27 7.78 -20.74
N LEU A 12 -17.17 7.20 -20.24
CA LEU A 12 -15.82 7.47 -20.73
C LEU A 12 -15.51 6.77 -22.05
N GLU A 13 -14.77 7.44 -22.94
CA GLU A 13 -14.29 6.81 -24.17
C GLU A 13 -13.23 5.74 -23.89
N ILE A 14 -13.05 4.78 -24.81
CA ILE A 14 -12.09 3.68 -24.64
C ILE A 14 -10.66 4.21 -24.44
N SER A 15 -10.29 5.29 -25.14
CA SER A 15 -9.00 5.99 -24.98
C SER A 15 -8.79 6.48 -23.54
N GLN A 16 -9.79 7.12 -22.97
CA GLN A 16 -9.76 7.62 -21.58
C GLN A 16 -9.66 6.47 -20.58
N LEU A 17 -10.35 5.36 -20.82
CA LEU A 17 -10.26 4.18 -19.96
C LEU A 17 -8.87 3.51 -20.02
N ILE A 18 -8.18 3.54 -21.17
CA ILE A 18 -6.79 3.07 -21.28
C ILE A 18 -5.86 3.92 -20.42
N ASP A 19 -6.03 5.25 -20.43
CA ASP A 19 -5.19 6.14 -19.64
C ASP A 19 -5.44 5.97 -18.14
N VAL A 20 -6.71 5.83 -17.73
CA VAL A 20 -7.07 5.49 -16.33
C VAL A 20 -6.46 4.15 -15.92
N LYS A 21 -6.53 3.12 -16.78
CA LYS A 21 -5.93 1.82 -16.54
C LYS A 21 -4.42 1.95 -16.28
N LYS A 22 -3.69 2.63 -17.17
CA LYS A 22 -2.23 2.83 -17.04
C LYS A 22 -1.87 3.55 -15.75
N GLN A 23 -2.64 4.57 -15.38
CA GLN A 23 -2.43 5.30 -14.13
C GLN A 23 -2.61 4.38 -12.92
N LEU A 24 -3.68 3.59 -12.87
CA LEU A 24 -3.93 2.65 -11.78
C LEU A 24 -2.84 1.58 -11.68
N GLU A 25 -2.35 1.05 -12.81
CA GLU A 25 -1.22 0.10 -12.84
C GLU A 25 0.07 0.72 -12.28
N ALA A 26 0.39 1.96 -12.66
CA ALA A 26 1.57 2.67 -12.16
C ALA A 26 1.47 2.96 -10.65
N GLU A 27 0.30 3.39 -10.17
CA GLU A 27 0.07 3.64 -8.75
C GLU A 27 0.15 2.35 -7.93
N LEU A 28 -0.42 1.24 -8.43
CA LEU A 28 -0.32 -0.06 -7.77
C LEU A 28 1.13 -0.55 -7.67
N ALA A 29 1.93 -0.36 -8.71
CA ALA A 29 3.35 -0.71 -8.68
C ALA A 29 4.13 0.11 -7.64
N HIS A 30 3.85 1.42 -7.55
CA HIS A 30 4.45 2.28 -6.54
C HIS A 30 4.04 1.89 -5.13
N LEU A 31 2.74 1.67 -4.87
CA LEU A 31 2.23 1.28 -3.56
C LEU A 31 2.77 -0.08 -3.11
N SER A 32 2.90 -1.05 -4.03
CA SER A 32 3.51 -2.35 -3.76
C SER A 32 4.98 -2.22 -3.33
N THR A 33 5.73 -1.31 -3.98
CA THR A 33 7.12 -1.01 -3.59
C THR A 33 7.18 -0.37 -2.20
N SER A 34 6.33 0.61 -1.91
CA SER A 34 6.24 1.23 -0.59
C SER A 34 5.85 0.22 0.50
N TYR A 35 4.95 -0.72 0.19
CA TYR A 35 4.57 -1.80 1.09
C TYR A 35 5.77 -2.69 1.43
N GLY A 36 6.55 -3.09 0.43
CA GLY A 36 7.77 -3.85 0.64
C GLY A 36 8.79 -3.14 1.55
N GLN A 37 8.99 -1.84 1.34
CA GLN A 37 9.89 -1.02 2.18
C GLN A 37 9.42 -0.93 3.63
N LEU A 38 8.13 -0.67 3.85
CA LEU A 38 7.54 -0.63 5.18
C LEU A 38 7.61 -2.01 5.86
N LYS A 39 7.38 -3.08 5.11
CA LYS A 39 7.48 -4.44 5.64
C LYS A 39 8.90 -4.78 6.08
N GLN A 40 9.90 -4.36 5.32
CA GLN A 40 11.30 -4.50 5.72
C GLN A 40 11.62 -3.70 6.99
N ALA A 41 11.10 -2.48 7.11
CA ALA A 41 11.27 -1.66 8.32
C ALA A 41 10.60 -2.30 9.55
N GLN A 42 9.39 -2.86 9.40
CA GLN A 42 8.72 -3.61 10.44
C GLN A 42 9.58 -4.78 10.93
N ASN A 43 10.12 -5.58 9.99
CA ASN A 43 10.95 -6.72 10.33
C ASN A 43 12.21 -6.28 11.10
N ARG A 44 12.87 -5.19 10.69
CA ARG A 44 14.03 -4.67 11.43
C ARG A 44 13.69 -4.28 12.87
N PHE A 45 12.53 -3.67 13.11
CA PHE A 45 12.10 -3.38 14.48
C PHE A 45 11.76 -4.65 15.25
N GLN A 46 11.23 -5.68 14.60
CA GLN A 46 11.00 -6.98 15.21
C GLN A 46 12.33 -7.66 15.60
N ASP A 47 13.33 -7.62 14.71
CA ASP A 47 14.68 -8.13 14.98
C ASP A 47 15.32 -7.40 16.18
N CYS A 48 15.06 -6.09 16.33
CA CYS A 48 15.51 -5.33 17.50
C CYS A 48 14.83 -5.79 18.81
N VAL A 49 13.55 -6.14 18.78
CA VAL A 49 12.86 -6.71 19.96
C VAL A 49 13.53 -8.00 20.39
N GLU A 50 13.73 -8.93 19.46
CA GLU A 50 14.36 -10.23 19.71
C GLU A 50 15.79 -10.07 20.24
N SER A 51 16.57 -9.17 19.63
CA SER A 51 17.95 -8.88 20.07
C SER A 51 18.01 -8.35 21.51
N VAL A 52 17.05 -7.49 21.90
CA VAL A 52 17.01 -6.93 23.26
C VAL A 52 16.53 -7.98 24.28
N GLU A 53 15.60 -8.86 23.90
CA GLU A 53 15.17 -10.00 24.72
C GLU A 53 16.30 -11.00 24.96
N GLU A 54 17.14 -11.28 23.97
CA GLU A 54 18.33 -12.12 24.13
C GLU A 54 19.35 -11.50 25.10
N ILE A 55 19.55 -10.17 25.05
CA ILE A 55 20.44 -9.43 25.95
C ILE A 55 19.98 -9.53 27.41
N GLN A 56 18.67 -9.58 27.65
CA GLN A 56 18.12 -9.74 29.00
C GLN A 56 18.64 -11.01 29.69
N LEU A 57 19.02 -12.04 28.91
CA LEU A 57 19.56 -13.30 29.42
C LEU A 57 21.02 -13.21 29.87
N ALA A 58 21.68 -12.07 29.62
CA ALA A 58 23.10 -11.83 29.91
C ALA A 58 23.34 -10.91 31.14
N ASP A 59 22.35 -10.72 32.02
CA ASP A 59 22.40 -9.83 33.20
C ASP A 59 22.75 -8.36 32.86
N ILE A 60 22.38 -7.89 31.66
CA ILE A 60 22.51 -6.49 31.27
C ILE A 60 21.21 -5.76 31.62
N GLU A 61 21.28 -4.75 32.48
CA GLU A 61 20.09 -3.99 32.92
C GLU A 61 19.66 -2.90 31.93
N LYS A 62 20.61 -2.37 31.13
CA LYS A 62 20.41 -1.18 30.30
C LYS A 62 21.05 -1.28 28.92
N VAL A 63 20.40 -0.66 27.94
CA VAL A 63 20.84 -0.60 26.54
C VAL A 63 20.73 0.82 26.00
N ILE A 64 21.57 1.13 25.02
CA ILE A 64 21.51 2.39 24.29
C ILE A 64 20.60 2.20 23.08
N VAL A 65 19.56 3.02 22.97
CA VAL A 65 18.55 2.97 21.90
C VAL A 65 18.65 4.23 21.03
N ASP A 66 18.71 4.04 19.71
CA ASP A 66 18.58 5.13 18.74
C ASP A 66 17.11 5.58 18.65
N VAL A 67 16.85 6.84 18.95
CA VAL A 67 15.51 7.44 18.89
C VAL A 67 15.26 8.28 17.63
N GLY A 68 16.29 8.41 16.77
CA GLY A 68 16.26 9.13 15.50
C GLY A 68 17.02 10.46 15.52
N THR A 69 17.22 11.04 14.34
CA THR A 69 17.93 12.34 14.13
C THR A 69 19.36 12.39 14.70
N GLY A 70 19.97 11.22 14.95
CA GLY A 70 21.32 11.10 15.51
C GLY A 70 21.37 11.09 17.05
N TYR A 71 20.23 10.97 17.74
CA TYR A 71 20.17 10.91 19.20
C TYR A 71 20.04 9.49 19.71
N TYR A 72 20.75 9.22 20.80
CA TYR A 72 20.75 7.95 21.50
C TYR A 72 20.36 8.16 22.95
N VAL A 73 19.56 7.25 23.50
CA VAL A 73 19.05 7.33 24.87
C VAL A 73 19.28 5.99 25.56
N GLU A 74 19.82 6.02 26.78
CA GLU A 74 19.91 4.84 27.64
C GLU A 74 18.51 4.46 28.15
N LYS A 75 18.14 3.19 28.00
CA LYS A 75 16.86 2.63 28.45
C LYS A 75 17.10 1.33 29.19
N ASP A 76 16.26 1.08 30.19
CA ASP A 76 16.17 -0.24 30.80
C ASP A 76 15.59 -1.23 29.77
N ILE A 77 15.94 -2.51 29.90
CA ILE A 77 15.52 -3.57 28.96
C ILE A 77 14.00 -3.56 28.67
N PRO A 78 13.10 -3.51 29.68
CA PRO A 78 11.66 -3.52 29.42
C PRO A 78 11.20 -2.30 28.61
N ASP A 79 11.81 -1.13 28.85
CA ASP A 79 11.49 0.11 28.15
C ASP A 79 12.02 0.11 26.71
N ALA A 80 13.16 -0.53 26.46
CA ALA A 80 13.70 -0.72 25.12
C ALA A 80 12.82 -1.67 24.29
N ILE A 81 12.40 -2.80 24.88
CA ILE A 81 11.45 -3.73 24.25
C ILE A 81 10.16 -3.00 23.91
N LYS A 82 9.57 -2.31 24.88
CA LYS A 82 8.33 -1.53 24.68
C LYS A 82 8.49 -0.51 23.55
N PHE A 83 9.62 0.20 23.49
CA PHE A 83 9.90 1.17 22.43
C PHE A 83 9.88 0.54 21.04
N TYR A 84 10.55 -0.60 20.85
CA TYR A 84 10.56 -1.27 19.55
C TYR A 84 9.21 -1.93 19.22
N VAL A 85 8.49 -2.48 20.19
CA VAL A 85 7.12 -3.00 19.99
C VAL A 85 6.17 -1.90 19.52
N GLU A 86 6.21 -0.71 20.13
CA GLU A 86 5.39 0.43 19.68
C GLU A 86 5.73 0.85 18.23
N LYS A 87 7.00 0.72 17.80
CA LYS A 87 7.41 0.96 16.41
C LYS A 87 6.92 -0.12 15.46
N VAL A 88 6.98 -1.40 15.86
CA VAL A 88 6.41 -2.52 15.10
C VAL A 88 4.92 -2.28 14.86
N ASP A 89 4.18 -1.94 15.91
CA ASP A 89 2.74 -1.67 15.84
C ASP A 89 2.40 -0.44 14.97
N TYR A 90 3.21 0.62 15.08
CA TYR A 90 3.05 1.80 14.25
C TYR A 90 3.21 1.46 12.75
N VAL A 91 4.28 0.74 12.39
CA VAL A 91 4.52 0.35 11.00
C VAL A 91 3.45 -0.64 10.52
N LYS A 92 2.99 -1.56 11.38
CA LYS A 92 1.92 -2.51 11.08
C LYS A 92 0.61 -1.81 10.71
N LYS A 93 0.18 -0.79 11.47
CA LYS A 93 -1.02 0.01 11.15
C LYS A 93 -0.90 0.72 9.79
N ASN A 94 0.29 1.22 9.46
CA ASN A 94 0.55 1.83 8.16
C ASN A 94 0.49 0.80 7.03
N LEU A 95 1.02 -0.41 7.24
CA LEU A 95 0.92 -1.52 6.30
C LEU A 95 -0.53 -1.94 6.06
N GLU A 96 -1.35 -2.05 7.11
CA GLU A 96 -2.78 -2.37 6.99
C GLU A 96 -3.54 -1.32 6.19
N THR A 97 -3.27 -0.04 6.43
CA THR A 97 -3.88 1.08 5.67
C THR A 97 -3.47 1.04 4.19
N LEU A 98 -2.20 0.71 3.94
CA LEU A 98 -1.66 0.61 2.59
C LEU A 98 -2.24 -0.60 1.84
N ASP A 99 -2.37 -1.74 2.51
CA ASP A 99 -2.96 -2.97 1.96
C ASP A 99 -4.44 -2.76 1.56
N GLN A 100 -5.21 -2.07 2.40
CA GLN A 100 -6.58 -1.64 2.07
C GLN A 100 -6.58 -0.74 0.82
N THR A 101 -5.65 0.21 0.73
CA THR A 101 -5.53 1.12 -0.41
C THR A 101 -5.18 0.37 -1.70
N ILE A 102 -4.26 -0.60 -1.63
CA ILE A 102 -3.88 -1.46 -2.75
C ILE A 102 -5.08 -2.28 -3.21
N THR A 103 -5.82 -2.90 -2.28
CA THR A 103 -7.00 -3.71 -2.59
C THR A 103 -8.08 -2.89 -3.30
N ILE A 104 -8.38 -1.68 -2.79
CA ILE A 104 -9.34 -0.77 -3.43
C ILE A 104 -8.90 -0.42 -4.85
N LYS A 105 -7.62 -0.12 -5.06
CA LYS A 105 -7.10 0.23 -6.39
C LYS A 105 -7.09 -0.97 -7.35
N GLN A 106 -6.83 -2.18 -6.86
CA GLN A 106 -6.95 -3.41 -7.66
C GLN A 106 -8.40 -3.63 -8.11
N ASN A 107 -9.37 -3.44 -7.21
CA ASN A 107 -10.79 -3.54 -7.56
C ASN A 107 -11.19 -2.48 -8.60
N ASN A 108 -10.72 -1.24 -8.45
CA ASN A 108 -10.97 -0.17 -9.42
C ASN A 108 -10.35 -0.48 -10.80
N LEU A 109 -9.15 -1.05 -10.82
CA LEU A 109 -8.50 -1.49 -12.05
C LEU A 109 -9.31 -2.58 -12.74
N GLN A 110 -9.79 -3.59 -11.99
CA GLN A 110 -10.63 -4.65 -12.54
C GLN A 110 -11.93 -4.11 -13.11
N ALA A 111 -12.63 -3.25 -12.36
CA ALA A 111 -13.85 -2.60 -12.85
C ALA A 111 -13.61 -1.77 -14.12
N THR A 112 -12.46 -1.09 -14.22
CA THR A 112 -12.07 -0.36 -15.43
C THR A 112 -11.89 -1.29 -16.62
N ILE A 113 -11.20 -2.42 -16.41
CA ILE A 113 -10.98 -3.44 -17.45
C ILE A 113 -12.32 -4.04 -17.92
N ASP A 114 -13.24 -4.34 -16.99
CA ASP A 114 -14.54 -4.91 -17.31
C ASP A 114 -15.39 -3.96 -18.19
N VAL A 115 -15.41 -2.66 -17.84
CA VAL A 115 -16.10 -1.64 -18.64
C VAL A 115 -15.47 -1.49 -20.03
N MET A 116 -14.13 -1.53 -20.12
CA MET A 116 -13.44 -1.53 -21.42
C MET A 116 -13.85 -2.72 -22.29
N GLN A 117 -13.86 -3.94 -21.73
CA GLN A 117 -14.26 -5.16 -22.43
C GLN A 117 -15.72 -5.09 -22.89
N MET A 118 -16.61 -4.62 -22.01
CA MET A 118 -18.03 -4.42 -22.35
C MET A 118 -18.17 -3.49 -23.56
N LYS A 119 -17.50 -2.32 -23.57
CA LYS A 119 -17.56 -1.38 -24.69
C LYS A 119 -17.01 -1.97 -26.00
N ILE A 120 -15.89 -2.69 -25.93
CA ILE A 120 -15.30 -3.35 -27.11
C ILE A 120 -16.28 -4.38 -27.69
N SER A 121 -16.94 -5.17 -26.85
CA SER A 121 -17.91 -6.19 -27.29
C SER A 121 -19.14 -5.57 -27.98
N LEU A 122 -19.65 -4.44 -27.49
CA LEU A 122 -20.76 -3.72 -28.10
C LEU A 122 -20.38 -3.13 -29.47
N MET A 123 -19.16 -2.59 -29.60
CA MET A 123 -18.65 -2.09 -30.88
C MET A 123 -18.42 -3.20 -31.91
N ALA A 124 -18.00 -4.39 -31.48
CA ALA A 124 -17.84 -5.55 -32.35
C ALA A 124 -19.19 -6.08 -32.89
N ASN A 125 -20.23 -6.10 -32.04
CA ASN A 125 -21.57 -6.53 -32.41
C ASN A 125 -22.37 -5.49 -33.22
N ALA A 126 -21.95 -4.21 -33.24
CA ALA A 126 -22.57 -3.15 -34.03
C ALA A 126 -22.21 -3.16 -35.53
N LYS A 127 -21.38 -4.12 -36.02
CA LYS A 127 -21.20 -4.37 -37.45
C LYS A 127 -21.90 -5.66 -37.88
N PRO A 128 -23.12 -5.55 -38.46
CA PRO A 128 -23.35 -6.20 -39.75
C PRO A 128 -24.16 -5.37 -40.76
N SER A 129 -23.79 -5.50 -42.03
CA SER A 129 -24.49 -5.13 -43.28
C SER A 129 -24.40 -3.67 -43.80
N SER A 130 -23.48 -3.46 -44.73
CA SER A 130 -23.78 -2.75 -45.97
C SER A 130 -23.10 -3.46 -47.14
N SER A 131 -23.65 -4.62 -47.50
CA SER A 131 -23.48 -5.21 -48.83
C SER A 131 -24.84 -5.18 -49.51
N LYS A 132 -25.06 -4.15 -50.32
CA LYS A 132 -25.66 -4.20 -51.66
C LYS A 132 -25.58 -2.82 -52.28
#